data_AF-A0A2M7PP14-F1
#
_entry.id   AF-A0A2M7PP14-F1
#
_cell.length_a   1.000
_cell.length_b   1.000
_cell.length_c   1.000
_cell.angle_alpha   90.00
_cell.angle_beta   90.00
_cell.angle_gamma   90.00
#
_symmetry.space_group_name_H-M   'P 1'
#
loop_
_entity.id
_entity.type
_entity.pdbx_description
1 polymer ?
#
loop_
_entity_poly.entity_id
_entity_poly.type
_entity_poly.pdbx_seq_one_letter_code
_entity_poly.pdbx_strand_id
1 'polypeptide(L)'
;MNNSIKKLLVWYQKNERQLPWRQTSNPYYIWLSEVILQQTRVDQGLPYYIRFTQKYPDIVSLASANEQDVFKLWQGLGYYSRATNMLKAAREIVSTYHGEFPKNMNLLIKLPGIGSYTAAAIASMAFNMPHGVVDGNVYRVLSRLYGI
;
A
#
# COMPACT_ATOMS: atom_id res chain seq x y z
N MET A 1 -19.46 10.74 18.57
CA MET A 1 -18.37 9.84 18.14
C MET A 1 -18.07 8.86 19.28
N ASN A 2 -18.12 7.56 19.03
CA ASN A 2 -18.03 6.52 20.07
C ASN A 2 -16.77 6.70 20.95
N ASN A 3 -16.90 6.64 22.28
CA ASN A 3 -15.82 6.93 23.25
C ASN A 3 -14.54 6.10 22.96
N SER A 4 -14.70 4.87 22.48
CA SER A 4 -13.60 3.97 22.09
C SER A 4 -12.80 4.45 20.87
N ILE A 5 -13.45 5.07 19.87
CA ILE A 5 -12.76 5.60 18.68
C ILE A 5 -11.88 6.77 19.08
N LYS A 6 -12.40 7.68 19.92
CA LYS A 6 -11.61 8.82 20.43
C LYS A 6 -10.37 8.35 21.19
N LYS A 7 -10.49 7.33 22.04
CA LYS A 7 -9.36 6.73 22.76
C LYS A 7 -8.32 6.13 21.82
N LEU A 8 -8.76 5.40 20.78
CA LEU A 8 -7.86 4.80 19.79
C LEU A 8 -7.07 5.88 19.02
N LEU A 9 -7.74 6.94 18.58
CA LEU A 9 -7.10 8.05 17.86
C LEU A 9 -6.07 8.78 18.73
N VAL A 10 -6.39 9.07 19.99
CA VAL A 10 -5.46 9.70 20.94
C VAL A 10 -4.25 8.79 21.21
N TRP A 11 -4.48 7.48 21.36
CA TRP A 11 -3.38 6.53 21.51
C TRP A 11 -2.50 6.50 20.26
N TYR A 12 -3.11 6.46 19.08
CA TYR A 12 -2.40 6.43 17.80
C TYR A 12 -1.51 7.67 17.61
N GLN A 13 -2.05 8.87 17.84
CA GLN A 13 -1.28 10.12 17.76
C GLN A 13 -0.04 10.15 18.67
N LYS A 14 -0.07 9.43 19.80
CA LYS A 14 1.04 9.39 20.76
C LYS A 14 2.03 8.25 20.51
N ASN A 15 1.60 7.17 19.87
CA ASN A 15 2.35 5.91 19.80
C ASN A 15 2.61 5.44 18.37
N GLU A 16 2.18 6.19 17.35
CA GLU A 16 2.44 5.81 15.97
C GLU A 16 3.93 5.75 15.68
N ARG A 17 4.30 4.77 14.85
CA ARG A 17 5.65 4.66 14.33
C ARG A 17 5.80 5.64 13.17
N GLN A 18 6.94 6.32 13.14
CA GLN A 18 7.35 7.14 12.00
C GLN A 18 7.74 6.22 10.85
N LEU A 19 6.84 6.09 9.87
CA LEU A 19 7.04 5.28 8.67
C LEU A 19 6.85 6.17 7.44
N PRO A 20 7.75 6.14 6.44
CA PRO A 20 7.70 7.09 5.33
C PRO A 20 6.36 7.10 4.58
N TRP A 21 5.78 5.92 4.33
CA TRP A 21 4.48 5.79 3.66
C TRP A 21 3.27 6.26 4.48
N ARG A 22 3.45 6.58 5.78
CA ARG A 22 2.41 7.19 6.62
C ARG A 22 2.50 8.72 6.67
N GLN A 23 3.58 9.29 6.19
CA GLN A 23 3.82 10.74 6.19
C GLN A 23 3.46 11.39 4.84
N THR A 24 2.70 10.68 4.00
CA THR A 24 2.32 11.13 2.67
C THR A 24 0.90 10.71 2.35
N SER A 25 0.22 11.49 1.51
CA SER A 25 -1.05 11.13 0.88
C SER A 25 -0.86 10.73 -0.59
N ASN A 26 0.39 10.56 -1.06
CA ASN A 26 0.65 10.18 -2.44
C ASN A 26 0.27 8.70 -2.67
N PRO A 27 -0.68 8.40 -3.58
CA PRO A 27 -1.15 7.03 -3.79
C PRO A 27 -0.06 6.09 -4.28
N TYR A 28 0.94 6.57 -5.03
CA TYR A 28 2.06 5.74 -5.49
C TYR A 28 2.87 5.19 -4.31
N TYR A 29 3.24 6.07 -3.38
CA TYR A 29 4.03 5.70 -2.20
C TYR A 29 3.26 4.82 -1.24
N ILE A 30 1.97 5.09 -1.04
CA ILE A 30 1.11 4.25 -0.20
C ILE A 30 1.00 2.86 -0.84
N TRP A 31 0.60 2.77 -2.11
CA TRP A 31 0.46 1.52 -2.84
C TRP A 31 1.74 0.68 -2.85
N LEU A 32 2.90 1.30 -3.15
CA LEU A 32 4.19 0.62 -3.15
C LEU A 32 4.48 -0.03 -1.78
N SER A 33 4.21 0.67 -0.68
CA SER A 33 4.38 0.12 0.66
C SER A 33 3.46 -1.07 0.92
N GLU A 34 2.19 -0.99 0.53
CA GLU A 34 1.23 -2.09 0.70
C GLU A 34 1.64 -3.34 -0.09
N VAL A 35 2.14 -3.19 -1.33
CA VAL A 35 2.64 -4.34 -2.11
C VAL A 35 3.88 -4.96 -1.45
N ILE A 36 4.83 -4.14 -0.99
CA ILE A 36 6.06 -4.62 -0.32
C ILE A 36 5.72 -5.34 0.99
N LEU A 37 4.78 -4.81 1.78
CA LEU A 37 4.45 -5.31 3.12
C LEU A 37 3.50 -6.52 3.13
N GLN A 38 2.95 -6.91 1.98
CA GLN A 38 2.21 -8.17 1.87
C GLN A 38 3.10 -9.34 2.33
N GLN A 39 2.69 -10.02 3.41
CA GLN A 39 3.44 -11.13 4.02
C GLN A 39 4.91 -10.80 4.35
N THR A 40 5.22 -9.52 4.56
CA THR A 40 6.58 -9.03 4.82
C THR A 40 6.56 -8.11 6.04
N ARG A 41 7.48 -8.30 6.98
CA ARG A 41 7.54 -7.46 8.18
C ARG A 41 8.07 -6.05 7.83
N VAL A 42 7.71 -5.07 8.64
CA VAL A 42 8.06 -3.65 8.41
C VAL A 42 9.57 -3.41 8.40
N ASP A 43 10.30 -4.00 9.34
CA ASP A 43 11.76 -3.93 9.44
C ASP A 43 12.46 -4.49 8.19
N GLN A 44 11.92 -5.57 7.61
CA GLN A 44 12.43 -6.16 6.38
C GLN A 44 12.02 -5.37 5.13
N GLY A 45 10.79 -4.85 5.07
CA GLY A 45 10.26 -4.14 3.91
C GLY A 45 10.77 -2.71 3.76
N LEU A 46 11.05 -2.01 4.86
CA LEU A 46 11.44 -0.60 4.84
C LEU A 46 12.67 -0.30 3.97
N PRO A 47 13.79 -1.07 4.04
CA PRO A 47 14.93 -0.84 3.16
C PRO A 47 14.59 -1.00 1.67
N TYR A 48 13.69 -1.92 1.32
CA TYR A 48 13.24 -2.10 -0.06
C TYR A 48 12.41 -0.92 -0.53
N TYR A 49 11.46 -0.48 0.29
CA TYR A 49 10.66 0.71 0.02
C TYR A 49 11.53 1.93 -0.28
N ILE A 50 12.55 2.17 0.54
CA ILE A 50 13.49 3.29 0.34
C ILE A 50 14.23 3.16 -1.00
N ARG A 51 14.78 1.98 -1.32
CA ARG A 51 15.47 1.77 -2.61
C ARG A 51 14.54 1.93 -3.81
N PHE A 52 13.30 1.43 -3.71
CA PHE A 52 12.32 1.57 -4.78
C PHE A 52 11.95 3.03 -5.01
N THR A 53 11.63 3.78 -3.96
CA THR A 53 11.28 5.21 -4.08
C THR A 53 12.45 6.09 -4.52
N GLN A 54 13.69 5.70 -4.22
CA GLN A 54 14.87 6.39 -4.74
C GLN A 54 15.11 6.12 -6.23
N LYS A 55 14.97 4.86 -6.68
CA LYS A 55 15.21 4.49 -8.09
C LYS A 55 14.04 4.89 -9.00
N TYR A 56 12.81 4.77 -8.50
CA TYR A 56 11.57 5.08 -9.19
C TYR A 56 10.76 6.05 -8.31
N PRO A 57 11.00 7.36 -8.43
CA PRO A 57 10.35 8.36 -7.56
C PRO A 57 8.86 8.57 -7.85
N ASP A 58 8.35 8.06 -8.97
CA ASP A 58 6.96 8.22 -9.37
C ASP A 58 6.44 6.98 -10.14
N ILE A 59 5.14 6.99 -10.42
CA ILE A 59 4.50 5.89 -11.15
C ILE A 59 5.00 5.77 -12.60
N VAL A 60 5.39 6.88 -13.22
CA VAL A 60 5.84 6.94 -14.62
C VAL A 60 7.20 6.26 -14.77
N SER A 61 8.15 6.63 -13.91
CA SER A 61 9.47 6.01 -13.83
C SER A 61 9.40 4.53 -13.51
N LEU A 62 8.49 4.10 -12.61
CA LEU A 62 8.26 2.68 -12.37
C LEU A 62 7.65 1.97 -13.60
N ALA A 63 6.67 2.57 -14.27
CA ALA A 63 6.02 1.98 -15.44
C ALA A 63 7.00 1.77 -16.61
N SER A 64 7.93 2.71 -16.80
CA SER A 64 8.98 2.66 -17.81
C SER A 64 10.14 1.73 -17.44
N ALA A 65 10.16 1.16 -16.23
CA ALA A 65 11.24 0.31 -15.77
C ALA A 65 11.35 -1.00 -16.56
N ASN A 66 12.59 -1.46 -16.76
CA ASN A 66 12.86 -2.81 -17.22
C ASN A 66 12.49 -3.82 -16.12
N GLU A 67 11.88 -4.95 -16.51
CA GLU A 67 11.43 -5.97 -15.56
C GLU A 67 12.61 -6.57 -14.76
N GLN A 68 13.76 -6.76 -15.41
CA GLN A 68 14.97 -7.30 -14.77
C GLN A 68 15.49 -6.37 -13.67
N ASP A 69 15.43 -5.06 -13.89
CA ASP A 69 15.83 -4.05 -12.90
C ASP A 69 14.90 -4.05 -11.68
N VAL A 70 13.59 -4.20 -11.91
CA VAL A 70 12.60 -4.32 -10.84
C VAL A 70 12.82 -5.60 -10.05
N PHE A 71 13.07 -6.73 -10.71
CA PHE A 71 13.34 -8.01 -10.04
C PHE A 71 14.64 -7.98 -9.24
N LYS A 72 15.67 -7.33 -9.75
CA LYS A 72 16.93 -7.13 -9.02
C LYS A 72 16.71 -6.32 -7.74
N LEU A 73 15.90 -5.26 -7.78
CA LEU A 73 15.52 -4.52 -6.58
C LEU A 73 14.65 -5.34 -5.62
N TRP A 74 13.81 -6.23 -6.13
CA TRP A 74 12.93 -7.10 -5.35
C TRP A 74 13.63 -8.32 -4.74
N GLN A 75 14.86 -8.62 -5.17
CA GLN A 75 15.58 -9.82 -4.79
C GLN A 75 15.66 -9.95 -3.26
N GLY A 76 15.20 -11.09 -2.74
CA GLY A 76 15.16 -11.40 -1.31
C GLY A 76 13.82 -11.17 -0.60
N LEU A 77 12.86 -10.44 -1.20
CA LEU A 77 11.52 -10.26 -0.60
C LEU A 77 10.58 -11.47 -0.77
N GLY A 78 10.91 -12.39 -1.69
CA GLY A 78 10.03 -13.50 -2.06
C GLY A 78 8.73 -13.05 -2.75
N TYR A 79 7.88 -14.03 -3.10
CA TYR A 79 6.61 -13.81 -3.81
C TYR A 79 6.74 -12.86 -5.02
N TYR A 80 7.60 -13.22 -5.97
CA TYR A 80 7.96 -12.37 -7.13
C TYR A 80 6.78 -11.98 -8.02
N SER A 81 5.67 -12.74 -7.98
CA SER A 81 4.42 -12.34 -8.63
C SER A 81 3.92 -10.96 -8.18
N ARG A 82 4.24 -10.53 -6.96
CA ARG A 82 3.96 -9.16 -6.47
C ARG A 82 4.71 -8.11 -7.29
N ALA A 83 6.01 -8.29 -7.52
CA ALA A 83 6.79 -7.39 -8.36
C ALA A 83 6.28 -7.37 -9.81
N THR A 84 5.96 -8.54 -10.37
CA THR A 84 5.41 -8.64 -11.72
C THR A 84 4.08 -7.88 -11.83
N ASN A 85 3.15 -8.11 -10.90
CA ASN A 85 1.84 -7.44 -10.90
C ASN A 85 1.97 -5.95 -10.62
N MET A 86 2.89 -5.55 -9.73
CA MET A 86 3.19 -4.14 -9.46
C MET A 86 3.62 -3.42 -10.73
N LEU A 87 4.54 -3.99 -11.50
CA LEU A 87 5.00 -3.38 -12.75
C LEU A 87 3.88 -3.33 -13.81
N LYS A 88 3.07 -4.39 -13.92
CA LYS A 88 1.90 -4.41 -14.81
C LYS A 88 0.88 -3.33 -14.43
N ALA A 89 0.56 -3.20 -13.16
CA ALA A 89 -0.36 -2.17 -12.67
C ALA A 89 0.21 -0.76 -12.88
N ALA A 90 1.51 -0.54 -12.67
CA ALA A 90 2.13 0.75 -12.95
C ALA A 90 1.98 1.15 -14.42
N ARG A 91 2.23 0.20 -15.34
CA ARG A 91 2.03 0.39 -16.78
C ARG A 91 0.58 0.71 -17.11
N GLU A 92 -0.37 -0.02 -16.53
CA GLU A 92 -1.81 0.22 -16.73
C GLU A 92 -2.25 1.59 -16.20
N ILE A 93 -1.78 2.00 -15.02
CA ILE A 93 -2.05 3.33 -14.45
C ILE A 93 -1.57 4.43 -15.40
N VAL A 94 -0.38 4.28 -15.97
CA VAL A 94 0.17 5.27 -16.92
C VAL A 94 -0.60 5.24 -18.25
N SER A 95 -0.85 4.07 -18.83
CA SER A 95 -1.45 3.96 -20.16
C SER A 95 -2.95 4.29 -20.19
N THR A 96 -3.68 3.85 -19.17
CA THR A 96 -5.16 3.88 -19.15
C THR A 96 -5.69 5.01 -18.29
N TYR A 97 -4.99 5.35 -17.21
CA TYR A 97 -5.41 6.38 -16.26
C TYR A 97 -4.47 7.60 -16.27
N HIS A 98 -3.67 7.75 -17.33
CA HIS A 98 -2.79 8.90 -17.57
C HIS A 98 -1.83 9.23 -16.41
N GLY A 99 -1.38 8.20 -15.69
CA GLY A 99 -0.45 8.35 -14.56
C GLY A 99 -1.12 8.68 -13.24
N GLU A 100 -2.45 8.70 -13.18
CA GLU A 100 -3.20 8.95 -11.96
C GLU A 100 -3.87 7.69 -11.44
N PHE A 101 -3.76 7.42 -10.13
CA PHE A 101 -4.51 6.34 -9.51
C PHE A 101 -6.00 6.67 -9.53
N PRO A 102 -6.87 5.74 -9.96
CA PRO A 102 -8.30 6.01 -10.02
C PRO A 102 -8.86 6.24 -8.61
N LYS A 103 -9.57 7.35 -8.43
CA LYS A 103 -10.28 7.71 -7.19
C LYS A 103 -11.60 6.96 -7.05
N ASN A 104 -11.57 5.65 -7.26
CA ASN A 104 -12.74 4.79 -7.22
C ASN A 104 -12.34 3.36 -6.82
N MET A 105 -12.95 2.84 -5.76
CA MET A 105 -12.68 1.52 -5.21
C MET A 105 -12.84 0.39 -6.25
N ASN A 106 -13.89 0.45 -7.07
CA ASN A 106 -14.18 -0.57 -8.08
C ASN A 106 -13.19 -0.54 -9.25
N LEU A 107 -12.54 0.60 -9.49
CA LEU A 107 -11.47 0.71 -10.49
C LEU A 107 -10.12 0.27 -9.89
N LEU A 108 -9.83 0.64 -8.64
CA LEU A 108 -8.61 0.21 -7.96
C LEU A 108 -8.47 -1.31 -7.90
N ILE A 109 -9.54 -2.04 -7.57
CA ILE A 109 -9.53 -3.52 -7.49
C ILE A 109 -9.26 -4.18 -8.85
N LYS A 110 -9.52 -3.49 -9.96
CA LYS A 110 -9.28 -4.06 -11.30
C LYS A 110 -7.80 -4.04 -11.68
N LEU A 111 -6.99 -3.22 -11.02
CA LEU A 111 -5.57 -3.12 -11.30
C LEU A 111 -4.85 -4.42 -10.88
N PRO A 112 -3.87 -4.89 -11.69
CA PRO A 112 -3.13 -6.12 -11.42
C PRO A 112 -2.53 -6.18 -10.00
N GLY A 113 -2.85 -7.25 -9.26
CA GLY A 113 -2.33 -7.47 -7.91
C GLY A 113 -2.91 -6.56 -6.83
N ILE A 114 -3.91 -5.73 -7.14
CA ILE A 114 -4.62 -4.91 -6.16
C ILE A 114 -5.90 -5.63 -5.73
N GLY A 115 -5.86 -6.27 -4.56
CA GLY A 115 -7.03 -6.85 -3.92
C GLY A 115 -7.86 -5.82 -3.14
N SER A 116 -8.97 -6.26 -2.54
CA SER A 116 -9.87 -5.42 -1.74
C SER A 116 -9.16 -4.68 -0.60
N TYR A 117 -8.23 -5.35 0.10
CA TYR A 117 -7.43 -4.74 1.16
C TYR A 117 -6.58 -3.57 0.63
N THR A 118 -5.77 -3.80 -0.40
CA THR A 118 -4.87 -2.78 -0.97
C THR A 118 -5.66 -1.62 -1.57
N ALA A 119 -6.77 -1.90 -2.25
CA ALA A 119 -7.66 -0.87 -2.79
C ALA A 119 -8.25 -0.01 -1.66
N ALA A 120 -8.68 -0.61 -0.55
CA ALA A 120 -9.20 0.12 0.60
C ALA A 120 -8.12 0.97 1.26
N ALA A 121 -6.88 0.45 1.35
CA ALA A 121 -5.74 1.19 1.89
C ALA A 121 -5.43 2.44 1.04
N ILE A 122 -5.37 2.31 -0.29
CA ILE A 122 -5.17 3.46 -1.19
C ILE A 122 -6.34 4.44 -1.05
N ALA A 123 -7.58 3.95 -1.16
CA ALA A 123 -8.77 4.81 -1.14
C ALA A 123 -8.90 5.60 0.16
N SER A 124 -8.63 4.96 1.30
CA SER A 124 -8.69 5.63 2.61
C SER A 124 -7.48 6.53 2.86
N MET A 125 -6.25 6.06 2.68
CA MET A 125 -5.05 6.81 3.05
C MET A 125 -4.70 7.91 2.05
N ALA A 126 -4.87 7.68 0.76
CA ALA A 126 -4.52 8.66 -0.28
C ALA A 126 -5.68 9.61 -0.61
N PHE A 127 -6.91 9.10 -0.60
CA PHE A 127 -8.09 9.85 -1.07
C PHE A 127 -9.12 10.15 0.03
N ASN A 128 -8.83 9.79 1.29
CA ASN A 128 -9.69 10.04 2.44
C ASN A 128 -11.12 9.49 2.27
N MET A 129 -11.27 8.39 1.54
CA MET A 129 -12.56 7.72 1.34
C MET A 129 -12.89 6.80 2.52
N PRO A 130 -14.16 6.65 2.91
CA PRO A 130 -14.57 5.91 4.10
C PRO A 130 -14.58 4.38 3.88
N HIS A 131 -13.46 3.83 3.42
CA HIS A 131 -13.28 2.38 3.23
C HIS A 131 -12.46 1.79 4.37
N GLY A 132 -13.05 0.85 5.11
CA GLY A 132 -12.37 0.13 6.18
C GLY A 132 -11.31 -0.81 5.63
N VAL A 133 -10.09 -0.70 6.16
CA VAL A 133 -8.98 -1.61 5.86
C VAL A 133 -8.96 -2.71 6.90
N VAL A 134 -9.20 -3.96 6.50
CA VAL A 134 -9.24 -5.12 7.42
C VAL A 134 -8.21 -6.15 7.00
N ASP A 135 -7.14 -6.26 7.78
CA ASP A 135 -6.15 -7.34 7.70
C ASP A 135 -6.26 -8.27 8.91
N GLY A 136 -5.33 -9.23 9.02
CA GLY A 136 -5.25 -10.11 10.19
C GLY A 136 -5.00 -9.38 11.51
N ASN A 137 -4.40 -8.18 11.49
CA ASN A 137 -4.20 -7.39 12.72
C ASN A 137 -5.50 -6.74 13.19
N VAL A 138 -6.24 -6.11 12.28
CA VAL A 138 -7.56 -5.54 12.56
C VAL A 138 -8.52 -6.65 12.98
N TYR A 139 -8.57 -7.76 12.24
CA TYR A 139 -9.42 -8.89 12.58
C TYR A 139 -9.15 -9.41 14.00
N ARG A 140 -7.87 -9.60 14.37
CA ARG A 140 -7.48 -10.04 15.72
C ARG A 140 -7.87 -9.06 16.84
N VAL A 141 -7.86 -7.75 16.56
CA VAL A 141 -8.31 -6.75 17.54
C VAL A 141 -9.83 -6.79 17.69
N LEU A 142 -10.55 -6.83 16.57
CA LEU A 142 -12.01 -6.86 16.57
C LEU A 142 -12.55 -8.16 17.19
N SER A 143 -11.93 -9.31 16.92
CA SER A 143 -12.37 -10.58 17.48
C SER A 143 -12.26 -10.59 19.01
N ARG A 144 -11.15 -10.08 19.56
CA ARG A 144 -10.97 -9.91 21.02
C ARG A 144 -11.90 -8.89 21.63
N LEU A 145 -12.19 -7.79 20.91
CA LEU A 145 -13.06 -6.74 21.40
C LEU A 145 -14.54 -7.18 21.47
N TYR A 146 -14.97 -7.99 20.50
CA TYR A 146 -16.36 -8.43 20.38
C TYR A 146 -16.61 -9.87 20.86
N GLY A 147 -15.56 -10.60 21.28
CA GLY A 147 -15.68 -11.98 21.77
C GLY A 147 -16.02 -12.99 20.68
N ILE A 148 -15.48 -12.80 19.47
CA ILE A 148 -15.61 -13.70 18.31
C ILE A 148 -14.44 -14.68 18.28
#